data_AF-A0A5R2MXU3-F1
#
_entry.id   AF-A0A5R2MXU3-F1
#
_cell.length_a   1.000
_cell.length_b   1.000
_cell.length_c   1.000
_cell.angle_alpha   90.00
_cell.angle_beta   90.00
_cell.angle_gamma   90.00
#
_symmetry.space_group_name_H-M   'P 1'
#
loop_
_entity.id
_entity.type
_entity.pdbx_description
1 polymer ?
#
loop_
_entity_poly.entity_id
_entity_poly.type
_entity_poly.pdbx_seq_one_letter_code
_entity_poly.pdbx_strand_id
1 'polypeptide(L)'
;AAAITVTDEPLRRRGQASRPFDGEGVEGERLLMIEKGVLNHWFLSTSAARELGLVTNGRGARGGSSVSPSSTNLAIEAGERSPEDLIGSLKTGFYVTEVFGQGVDMLTGEYSRGASGF
;
A
#
# COMPACT_ATOMS: atom_id res chain seq x y z
N ALA A 1 -17.88 13.06 0.54
CA ALA A 1 -16.48 13.04 0.10
C ALA A 1 -16.10 11.58 -0.14
N ALA A 2 -15.58 11.23 -1.32
CA ALA A 2 -15.09 9.87 -1.56
C ALA A 2 -13.82 9.68 -0.71
N ALA A 3 -13.87 8.75 0.23
CA ALA A 3 -12.81 8.54 1.19
C ALA A 3 -12.03 7.28 0.83
N ILE A 4 -10.71 7.37 0.71
CA ILE A 4 -9.85 6.28 0.23
C ILE A 4 -9.78 5.19 1.30
N THR A 5 -9.96 3.94 0.88
CA THR A 5 -9.69 2.77 1.72
C THR A 5 -8.56 1.96 1.10
N VAL A 6 -7.56 1.60 1.92
CA VAL A 6 -6.37 0.86 1.50
C VAL A 6 -6.21 -0.36 2.40
N THR A 7 -5.97 -1.52 1.78
CA THR A 7 -5.77 -2.78 2.49
C THR A 7 -4.44 -3.43 2.16
N ASP A 8 -3.88 -4.15 3.12
CA ASP A 8 -2.72 -5.01 2.94
C ASP A 8 -3.09 -6.45 3.31
N GLU A 9 -3.00 -7.40 2.36
CA GLU A 9 -3.48 -8.77 2.56
C GLU A 9 -2.42 -9.85 2.25
N PRO A 10 -1.79 -10.46 3.27
CA PRO A 10 -0.73 -11.46 3.08
C PRO A 10 -1.23 -12.79 2.48
N LEU A 11 -2.50 -13.13 2.71
CA LEU A 11 -3.09 -14.41 2.29
C LEU A 11 -3.92 -14.31 1.00
N ARG A 12 -3.77 -13.21 0.24
CA ARG A 12 -4.51 -12.98 -1.00
C ARG A 12 -4.23 -14.11 -2.00
N ARG A 13 -5.27 -14.83 -2.43
CA ARG A 13 -5.08 -15.94 -3.37
C ARG A 13 -4.41 -15.45 -4.65
N ARG A 14 -3.29 -16.07 -5.02
CA ARG A 14 -2.48 -15.73 -6.21
C ARG A 14 -1.96 -14.28 -6.22
N GLY A 15 -1.88 -13.61 -5.07
CA GLY A 15 -1.20 -12.32 -4.97
C GLY A 15 0.31 -12.49 -5.05
N GLN A 16 1.01 -11.58 -5.73
CA GLN A 16 2.45 -11.68 -5.99
C GLN A 16 3.30 -11.68 -4.71
N ALA A 17 2.84 -10.99 -3.66
CA ALA A 17 3.53 -10.89 -2.38
C ALA A 17 2.89 -11.76 -1.29
N SER A 18 2.09 -12.76 -1.68
CA SER A 18 1.36 -13.59 -0.72
C SER A 18 2.26 -14.61 -0.05
N ARG A 19 2.09 -14.77 1.25
CA ARG A 19 2.91 -15.64 2.10
C ARG A 19 2.16 -16.02 3.38
N PRO A 20 2.32 -17.26 3.88
CA PRO A 20 1.66 -17.72 5.10
C PRO A 20 2.22 -17.07 6.37
N PHE A 21 3.50 -16.67 6.34
CA PHE A 21 4.19 -15.97 7.41
C PHE A 21 5.21 -15.01 6.80
N ASP A 22 5.65 -14.05 7.60
CA ASP A 22 6.58 -13.01 7.18
C ASP A 22 8.05 -13.50 7.22
N GLY A 23 9.00 -12.59 7.00
CA GLY A 23 10.43 -12.91 7.02
C GLY A 23 10.96 -13.38 8.38
N GLU A 24 10.18 -13.25 9.46
CA GLU A 24 10.51 -13.58 10.84
C GLU A 24 9.73 -14.80 11.36
N GLY A 25 8.86 -15.38 10.52
CA GLY A 25 8.00 -16.50 10.90
C GLY A 25 6.71 -16.08 11.61
N VAL A 26 6.33 -14.80 11.54
CA VAL A 26 5.10 -14.27 12.14
C VAL A 26 3.97 -14.33 11.11
N GLU A 27 2.83 -14.89 11.49
CA GLU A 27 1.61 -14.87 10.66
C GLU A 27 1.05 -13.45 10.59
N GLY A 28 0.69 -13.01 9.38
CA GLY A 28 0.06 -11.71 9.15
C GLY A 28 -1.42 -11.85 8.82
N GLU A 29 -2.24 -10.96 9.33
CA GLU A 29 -3.67 -10.86 8.98
C GLU A 29 -3.92 -9.76 7.94
N ARG A 30 -5.10 -9.73 7.32
CA ARG A 30 -5.52 -8.59 6.49
C ARG A 30 -5.61 -7.33 7.34
N LEU A 31 -5.01 -6.23 6.88
CA LEU A 31 -5.09 -4.92 7.53
C LEU A 31 -5.90 -3.94 6.68
N LEU A 32 -6.80 -3.18 7.31
CA LEU A 32 -7.30 -1.91 6.77
C LEU A 32 -6.28 -0.82 7.10
N MET A 33 -5.26 -0.66 6.25
CA MET A 33 -4.18 0.31 6.45
C MET A 33 -4.72 1.74 6.54
N ILE A 34 -5.63 2.09 5.61
CA ILE A 34 -6.35 3.35 5.61
C ILE A 34 -7.84 3.01 5.52
N GLU A 35 -8.64 3.49 6.44
CA GLU A 35 -10.10 3.35 6.41
C GLU A 35 -10.72 4.73 6.20
N LYS A 36 -11.36 4.92 5.04
CA LYS A 36 -12.05 6.17 4.70
C LYS A 36 -11.19 7.42 4.96
N GLY A 37 -9.93 7.36 4.52
CA GLY A 37 -8.95 8.44 4.66
C GLY A 37 -8.24 8.52 6.01
N VAL A 38 -8.55 7.65 6.97
CA VAL A 38 -7.90 7.60 8.29
C VAL A 38 -6.86 6.48 8.32
N LEU A 39 -5.61 6.81 8.65
CA LEU A 39 -4.54 5.84 8.81
C LEU A 39 -4.73 5.06 10.13
N ASN A 40 -4.79 3.72 10.04
CA ASN A 40 -5.02 2.86 11.20
C ASN A 40 -3.76 2.10 11.65
N HIS A 41 -2.84 1.79 10.72
CA HIS A 41 -1.70 0.91 11.00
C HIS A 41 -0.40 1.41 10.36
N TRP A 42 0.71 0.98 10.96
CA TRP A 42 2.04 1.00 10.36
C TRP A 42 2.41 -0.41 9.93
N PHE A 43 3.29 -0.55 8.93
CA PHE A 43 3.94 -1.84 8.70
C PHE A 43 4.99 -2.06 9.78
N LEU A 44 4.95 -3.23 10.42
CA LEU A 44 5.82 -3.51 11.55
C LEU A 44 6.51 -4.87 11.37
N SER A 45 7.85 -4.84 11.37
CA SER A 45 8.68 -5.98 11.76
C SER A 45 8.74 -6.06 13.29
N THR A 46 9.24 -7.16 13.83
CA THR A 46 9.43 -7.36 15.28
C THR A 46 10.36 -6.32 15.88
N SER A 47 11.45 -5.97 15.18
CA SER A 47 12.39 -4.94 15.61
C SER A 47 11.73 -3.55 15.67
N ALA A 48 11.07 -3.12 14.59
CA ALA A 48 10.43 -1.81 14.50
C ALA A 48 9.26 -1.68 15.48
N ALA A 49 8.46 -2.75 15.64
CA ALA A 49 7.38 -2.80 16.63
C ALA A 49 7.93 -2.54 18.03
N ARG A 50 9.01 -3.25 18.41
CA ARG A 50 9.62 -3.12 19.73
C ARG A 50 10.17 -1.73 20.00
N GLU A 51 10.79 -1.09 19.02
CA GLU A 51 11.31 0.27 19.14
C GLU A 51 10.19 1.29 19.38
N LEU A 52 9.03 1.09 18.74
CA LEU A 52 7.85 1.94 18.89
C LEU A 52 6.96 1.58 20.10
N GLY A 53 7.30 0.54 20.86
CA GLY A 53 6.45 0.02 21.94
C GLY A 53 5.15 -0.63 21.45
N LEU A 54 5.14 -1.11 20.20
CA LEU A 54 4.01 -1.76 19.53
C LEU A 54 4.23 -3.28 19.40
N VAL A 55 3.22 -3.97 18.88
CA VAL A 55 3.25 -5.40 18.54
C VAL A 55 3.40 -5.55 17.02
N THR A 56 4.25 -6.49 16.59
CA THR A 56 4.42 -6.81 15.16
C THR A 56 3.10 -7.27 14.55
N ASN A 57 2.86 -6.90 13.30
CA ASN A 57 1.71 -7.34 12.53
C ASN A 57 2.10 -8.29 11.38
N GLY A 58 3.26 -8.91 11.43
CA GLY A 58 3.70 -9.88 10.41
C GLY A 58 4.11 -9.20 9.09
N ARG A 59 4.70 -8.00 9.17
CA ARG A 59 5.17 -7.24 8.00
C ARG A 59 6.70 -7.16 7.93
N GLY A 60 7.41 -8.09 8.57
CA GLY A 60 8.84 -8.26 8.36
C GLY A 60 9.14 -8.79 6.95
N ALA A 61 9.91 -8.07 6.15
CA ALA A 61 10.47 -8.56 4.89
C ALA A 61 11.96 -8.82 5.08
N ARG A 62 12.38 -10.05 4.77
CA ARG A 62 13.78 -10.45 4.89
C ARG A 62 14.53 -10.11 3.60
N GLY A 63 15.57 -9.30 3.72
CA GLY A 63 16.51 -8.99 2.66
C GLY A 63 17.93 -9.42 3.07
N GLY A 64 18.37 -10.59 2.61
CA GLY A 64 19.64 -11.16 3.07
C GLY A 64 19.65 -11.41 4.58
N SER A 65 20.57 -10.78 5.31
CA SER A 65 20.70 -10.90 6.76
C SER A 65 19.83 -9.92 7.56
N SER A 66 19.18 -8.94 6.92
CA SER A 66 18.35 -7.95 7.60
C SER A 66 16.85 -8.22 7.42
N VAL A 67 16.06 -7.65 8.33
CA VAL A 67 14.60 -7.61 8.23
C VAL A 67 14.16 -6.15 8.38
N SER A 68 13.33 -5.70 7.44
CA SER A 68 12.69 -4.38 7.48
C SER A 68 11.18 -4.51 7.36
N PRO A 69 10.40 -3.56 7.90
CA PRO A 69 8.97 -3.52 7.64
C PRO A 69 8.67 -3.30 6.15
N SER A 70 7.72 -4.04 5.60
CA SER A 70 7.26 -3.90 4.20
C SER A 70 5.81 -4.37 4.05
N SER A 71 5.14 -3.90 3.00
CA SER A 71 3.81 -4.36 2.63
C SER A 71 3.83 -5.80 2.09
N THR A 72 2.64 -6.37 1.95
CA THR A 72 2.36 -7.59 1.18
C THR A 72 1.58 -7.21 -0.07
N ASN A 73 0.32 -7.65 -0.20
CA ASN A 73 -0.55 -7.25 -1.30
C ASN A 73 -1.32 -5.97 -0.90
N LEU A 74 -0.65 -4.83 -1.05
CA LEU A 74 -1.25 -3.51 -0.81
C LEU A 74 -2.13 -3.09 -1.98
N ALA A 75 -3.37 -2.70 -1.70
CA ALA A 75 -4.34 -2.30 -2.71
C ALA A 75 -5.22 -1.14 -2.22
N ILE A 76 -5.59 -0.26 -3.15
CA ILE A 76 -6.69 0.70 -2.96
C ILE A 76 -7.98 -0.03 -3.31
N GLU A 77 -8.95 0.00 -2.40
CA GLU A 77 -10.25 -0.65 -2.61
C GLU A 77 -11.11 0.12 -3.60
N ALA A 78 -11.98 -0.60 -4.31
CA ALA A 78 -12.86 -0.02 -5.33
C ALA A 78 -13.84 0.99 -4.72
N GLY A 79 -14.06 2.09 -5.43
CA GLY A 79 -15.14 3.04 -5.13
C GLY A 79 -16.46 2.64 -5.80
N GLU A 80 -17.42 3.56 -5.78
CA GLU A 80 -18.77 3.32 -6.31
C GLU A 80 -18.93 3.70 -7.80
N ARG A 81 -18.03 4.53 -8.34
CA ARG A 81 -18.12 5.04 -9.72
C ARG A 81 -17.35 4.15 -10.69
N SER A 82 -17.91 3.93 -11.87
CA SER A 82 -17.22 3.25 -12.96
C SER A 82 -16.12 4.14 -13.56
N PRO A 83 -15.08 3.56 -14.18
CA PRO A 83 -14.10 4.31 -14.96
C PRO A 83 -14.76 5.20 -16.04
N GLU A 84 -15.80 4.70 -16.71
CA GLU A 84 -16.53 5.41 -17.76
C GLU A 84 -17.25 6.65 -17.21
N ASP A 85 -17.91 6.52 -16.05
CA ASP A 85 -18.55 7.65 -15.39
C ASP A 85 -17.53 8.69 -14.95
N LEU A 86 -16.37 8.26 -14.45
CA LEU A 86 -15.29 9.16 -14.04
C LEU A 86 -14.77 9.96 -15.23
N ILE A 87 -14.41 9.29 -16.33
CA ILE A 87 -13.90 9.91 -17.56
C ILE A 87 -14.96 10.84 -18.17
N GLY A 88 -16.20 10.38 -18.32
CA GLY A 88 -17.30 11.15 -18.90
C GLY A 88 -17.71 12.39 -18.09
N SER A 89 -17.36 12.44 -16.80
CA SER A 89 -17.62 13.62 -15.97
C SER A 89 -16.62 14.77 -16.15
N LEU A 90 -15.51 14.53 -16.87
CA LEU A 90 -14.49 15.55 -17.15
C LEU A 90 -14.83 16.31 -18.43
N LYS A 91 -14.73 17.64 -18.39
CA LYS A 91 -14.82 18.49 -19.60
C LYS A 91 -13.52 18.48 -20.39
N THR A 92 -12.40 18.53 -19.67
CA THR A 92 -11.03 18.41 -20.14
C THR A 92 -10.24 17.70 -19.05
N GLY A 93 -9.34 16.80 -19.43
CA GLY A 93 -8.57 16.00 -18.48
C GLY A 93 -7.42 15.27 -19.17
N PHE A 94 -6.62 14.60 -18.37
CA PHE A 94 -5.54 13.73 -18.83
C PHE A 94 -5.71 12.36 -18.18
N TYR A 95 -5.96 11.34 -18.99
CA TYR A 95 -6.11 9.97 -18.54
C TYR A 95 -4.74 9.29 -18.51
N VAL A 96 -4.15 9.28 -17.30
CA VAL A 96 -2.85 8.65 -17.05
C VAL A 96 -3.00 7.13 -17.06
N THR A 97 -2.30 6.47 -17.98
CA THR A 97 -2.26 5.00 -18.05
C THR A 97 -0.96 4.42 -17.48
N GLU A 98 0.11 5.22 -17.44
CA GLU A 98 1.41 4.79 -16.96
C GLU A 98 2.18 5.94 -16.31
N VAL A 99 3.03 5.59 -15.33
CA VAL A 99 3.95 6.49 -14.65
C VAL A 99 5.36 5.91 -14.61
N PHE A 100 6.36 6.74 -14.89
CA PHE A 100 7.76 6.33 -15.00
C PHE A 100 8.72 7.29 -14.27
N GLY A 101 9.95 6.83 -14.02
CA GLY A 101 10.95 7.52 -13.21
C GLY A 101 10.77 7.30 -11.70
N GLN A 102 11.62 7.93 -10.89
CA GLN A 102 11.57 7.95 -9.43
C GLN A 102 11.53 9.41 -8.96
N GLY A 103 10.79 9.70 -7.90
CA GLY A 103 10.66 11.07 -7.40
C GLY A 103 9.71 11.18 -6.22
N VAL A 104 9.89 10.30 -5.23
CA VAL A 104 9.16 10.39 -3.96
C VAL A 104 10.15 10.73 -2.87
N ASP A 105 9.93 11.84 -2.18
CA ASP A 105 10.59 12.16 -0.93
C ASP A 105 9.69 11.70 0.22
N MET A 106 10.16 10.70 0.98
CA MET A 106 9.40 10.11 2.07
C MET A 106 9.37 10.98 3.34
N LEU A 107 10.24 11.99 3.44
CA LEU A 107 10.30 12.91 4.58
C LEU A 107 9.32 14.08 4.39
N THR A 108 9.30 14.66 3.19
CA THR A 108 8.42 15.82 2.88
C THR A 108 7.07 15.40 2.31
N GLY A 109 6.99 14.19 1.74
CA GLY A 109 5.82 13.72 0.99
C GLY A 109 5.75 14.27 -0.43
N GLU A 110 6.78 14.97 -0.91
CA GLU A 110 6.83 15.44 -2.29
C GLU A 110 6.87 14.25 -3.26
N TYR A 111 5.97 14.28 -4.24
CA TYR A 111 5.84 13.25 -5.26
C TYR A 111 5.87 13.88 -6.65
N SER A 112 6.77 13.41 -7.51
CA SER A 112 6.91 13.81 -8.90
C SER A 112 7.34 12.63 -9.77
N ARG A 113 6.60 12.36 -10.84
CA ARG A 113 6.92 11.33 -11.83
C ARG A 113 6.51 11.77 -13.22
N GLY A 114 7.18 11.21 -14.24
CA GLY A 114 6.70 11.30 -15.61
C GLY A 114 5.42 10.48 -15.77
N ALA A 115 4.51 10.95 -16.63
CA ALA A 115 3.24 10.28 -16.91
C ALA A 115 2.96 10.27 -18.41
N SER A 116 2.33 9.20 -18.89
CA SER A 116 1.84 9.05 -20.27
C SER A 116 0.37 8.63 -20.27
N GLY A 117 -0.35 9.01 -21.35
CA GLY A 117 -1.81 8.91 -21.40
C GLY A 117 -2.44 9.68 -22.55
N PHE A 118 -3.73 10.00 -22.41
CA PHE A 118 -4.57 10.70 -23.40
C PHE A 118 -5.27 11.93 -22.83
#